data_AF-A0A927R5P4-F1
#
_entry.id   AF-A0A927R5P4-F1
#
_cell.length_a   1.000
_cell.length_b   1.000
_cell.length_c   1.000
_cell.angle_alpha   90.00
_cell.angle_beta   90.00
_cell.angle_gamma   90.00
#
_symmetry.space_group_name_H-M   'P 1'
#
loop_
_entity.id
_entity.type
_entity.pdbx_description
1 polymer ?
#
loop_
_entity_poly.entity_id
_entity_poly.type
_entity_poly.pdbx_seq_one_letter_code
_entity_poly.pdbx_strand_id
1 'polypeptide(L)'
;MDSPSDPGEPYEFDFFDVVEISTRTRTSAAEPIEGVVLGKSQNEADGSRSYAVALLPDGLATMFEESELRPTGRRVARADIYPGESIRASVDGDLLG
;
A
#
# COMPACT_ATOMS: atom_id res chain seq x y z
N MET A 1 10.94 18.27 30.90
CA MET A 1 11.59 18.23 29.58
C MET A 1 11.12 16.94 28.94
N ASP A 2 10.06 17.02 28.14
CA ASP A 2 9.67 15.91 27.28
C ASP A 2 10.73 15.77 26.19
N SER A 3 11.45 14.66 26.21
CA SER A 3 12.29 14.26 25.07
C SER A 3 11.40 14.14 23.85
N PRO A 4 11.78 14.69 22.68
CA PRO A 4 11.04 14.40 21.46
C PRO A 4 11.08 12.88 21.24
N SER A 5 9.89 12.27 21.18
CA SER A 5 9.73 10.87 20.78
C SER A 5 10.58 10.66 19.53
N ASP A 6 11.52 9.71 19.63
CA ASP A 6 12.30 9.22 18.51
C ASP A 6 11.33 9.05 17.32
N PRO A 7 11.53 9.72 16.18
CA PRO A 7 10.74 9.42 15.00
C PRO A 7 11.12 7.98 14.67
N GLY A 8 10.29 7.04 15.12
CA GLY A 8 10.51 5.61 14.93
C GLY A 8 10.94 5.33 13.51
N GLU A 9 11.78 4.32 13.32
CA GLU A 9 12.51 4.07 12.07
C GLU A 9 11.68 4.41 10.81
N PRO A 10 12.30 4.95 9.75
CA PRO A 10 11.57 5.27 8.54
C PRO A 10 10.96 4.01 7.93
N TYR A 11 9.72 4.12 7.44
CA TYR A 11 9.10 3.09 6.60
C TYR A 11 9.99 2.78 5.39
N GLU A 12 10.13 1.51 5.01
CA GLU A 12 10.92 1.11 3.85
C GLU A 12 10.30 1.59 2.53
N PHE A 13 8.97 1.66 2.46
CA PHE A 13 8.23 2.10 1.28
C PHE A 13 7.41 3.36 1.54
N ASP A 14 7.33 4.22 0.52
CA ASP A 14 6.51 5.42 0.54
C ASP A 14 5.25 5.31 -0.32
N PHE A 15 4.30 6.22 -0.08
CA PHE A 15 3.10 6.32 -0.90
C PHE A 15 3.46 6.47 -2.38
N PHE A 16 2.78 5.70 -3.22
CA PHE A 16 2.95 5.63 -4.67
C PHE A 16 4.22 4.92 -5.16
N ASP A 17 5.01 4.33 -4.26
CA ASP A 17 6.08 3.42 -4.68
C ASP A 17 5.47 2.16 -5.31
N VAL A 18 6.12 1.68 -6.35
CA VAL A 18 5.78 0.40 -7.00
C VAL A 18 6.62 -0.70 -6.34
N VAL A 19 5.93 -1.72 -5.84
CA VAL A 19 6.52 -2.85 -5.13
C VAL A 19 6.22 -4.15 -5.86
N GLU A 20 7.17 -5.09 -5.82
CA GLU A 20 6.98 -6.47 -6.25
C GLU A 20 6.56 -7.32 -5.05
N ILE A 21 5.53 -8.15 -5.24
CA ILE A 21 5.01 -9.04 -4.20
C ILE A 21 5.79 -10.34 -4.20
N SER A 22 6.51 -10.60 -3.12
CA SER A 22 7.50 -11.67 -2.98
C SER A 22 6.91 -13.02 -2.57
N THR A 23 5.58 -13.19 -2.62
CA THR A 23 4.90 -14.35 -2.01
C THR A 23 5.59 -15.68 -2.34
N ARG A 24 6.02 -16.38 -1.29
CA ARG A 24 6.75 -17.67 -1.34
C ARG A 24 5.91 -18.85 -1.86
N THR A 25 4.68 -18.62 -2.32
CA THR A 25 3.68 -19.66 -2.62
C THR A 25 3.13 -19.60 -4.05
N ARG A 26 3.82 -18.99 -5.01
CA ARG A 26 3.53 -19.27 -6.43
C ARG A 26 4.37 -20.43 -6.96
N THR A 27 3.80 -21.62 -6.82
CA THR A 27 4.05 -22.72 -7.75
C THR A 27 3.51 -22.27 -9.12
N SER A 28 4.31 -22.38 -10.19
CA SER A 28 3.98 -22.09 -11.60
C SER A 28 4.04 -20.62 -12.06
N ALA A 29 5.21 -20.25 -12.62
CA ALA A 29 5.44 -19.51 -13.88
C ALA A 29 4.61 -18.24 -14.24
N ALA A 30 3.83 -17.66 -13.34
CA ALA A 30 3.15 -16.39 -13.58
C ALA A 30 4.10 -15.23 -13.25
N GLU A 31 4.13 -14.21 -14.12
CA GLU A 31 4.91 -12.98 -13.97
C GLU A 31 4.84 -12.38 -12.55
N PRO A 32 5.90 -11.67 -12.11
CA PRO A 32 5.89 -10.98 -10.82
C PRO A 32 4.66 -10.09 -10.71
N ILE A 33 3.94 -10.18 -9.59
CA ILE A 33 2.83 -9.28 -9.32
C ILE A 33 3.42 -7.99 -8.76
N GLU A 34 3.08 -6.89 -9.41
CA GLU A 34 3.43 -5.56 -8.94
C GLU A 34 2.20 -4.86 -8.38
N GLY A 35 2.44 -3.97 -7.43
CA GLY A 35 1.40 -3.13 -6.85
C GLY A 35 1.95 -1.79 -6.41
N VAL A 36 1.03 -0.87 -6.08
CA VAL A 36 1.33 0.49 -5.67
C VAL A 36 0.97 0.68 -4.20
N VAL A 37 1.89 1.22 -3.40
CA VAL A 37 1.64 1.52 -1.99
C VAL A 37 0.65 2.68 -1.86
N LEU A 38 -0.50 2.42 -1.24
CA LEU A 38 -1.58 3.39 -1.01
C LEU A 38 -1.83 3.69 0.47
N GLY A 39 -1.19 2.95 1.38
CA GLY A 39 -1.36 3.14 2.81
C GLY A 39 -0.23 2.49 3.59
N LYS A 40 0.03 3.04 4.78
CA LYS A 40 1.08 2.59 5.70
C LYS A 40 0.46 2.44 7.08
N SER A 41 0.79 1.35 7.75
CA SER A 41 0.35 1.07 9.11
C SER A 41 1.50 0.46 9.90
N GLN A 42 1.52 0.74 11.20
CA GLN A 42 2.44 0.16 12.15
C GLN A 42 1.65 -0.37 13.34
N ASN A 43 1.96 -1.59 13.75
CA ASN A 43 1.45 -2.18 14.96
C ASN A 43 2.15 -1.54 16.17
N GLU A 44 1.38 -0.96 17.08
CA GLU A 44 1.91 -0.28 18.27
C GLU A 44 2.56 -1.23 19.28
N ALA A 45 2.19 -2.52 19.28
CA ALA A 45 2.66 -3.49 20.27
C ALA A 45 4.04 -4.06 19.94
N ASP A 46 4.32 -4.34 18.67
CA ASP A 46 5.56 -4.98 18.21
C ASP A 46 6.35 -4.17 17.18
N GLY A 47 5.81 -3.02 16.75
CA GLY A 47 6.45 -2.14 15.77
C GLY A 47 6.39 -2.66 14.32
N SER A 48 5.77 -3.83 14.08
CA SER A 48 5.67 -4.41 12.74
C SER A 48 4.91 -3.50 11.79
N ARG A 49 5.32 -3.49 10.52
CA ARG A 49 4.75 -2.60 9.51
C ARG A 49 4.03 -3.38 8.44
N SER A 50 2.91 -2.82 8.01
CA SER A 50 2.14 -3.34 6.90
C SER A 50 1.70 -2.23 5.97
N TYR A 51 1.57 -2.58 4.71
CA TYR A 51 1.30 -1.67 3.61
C TYR A 51 0.01 -2.07 2.90
N ALA A 52 -0.87 -1.10 2.67
CA ALA A 52 -1.99 -1.29 1.76
C ALA A 52 -1.48 -1.10 0.33
N VAL A 53 -1.57 -2.14 -0.49
CA VAL A 53 -1.02 -2.16 -1.86
C VAL A 53 -2.15 -2.43 -2.83
N ALA A 54 -2.36 -1.52 -3.79
CA ALA A 54 -3.23 -1.77 -4.93
C ALA A 54 -2.48 -2.59 -5.98
N LEU A 55 -2.98 -3.77 -6.29
CA LEU A 55 -2.40 -4.66 -7.28
C LEU A 55 -2.60 -4.07 -8.69
N LEU A 56 -1.55 -3.95 -9.48
CA LEU A 56 -1.65 -3.43 -10.84
C LEU A 56 -2.53 -4.26 -11.80
N PRO A 57 -2.65 -5.59 -11.67
CA PRO A 57 -3.47 -6.39 -12.58
C PRO A 57 -4.98 -6.07 -12.55
N ASP A 58 -5.54 -5.73 -11.38
CA ASP A 58 -6.98 -5.60 -11.19
C ASP A 58 -7.40 -4.38 -10.34
N GLY A 59 -6.44 -3.64 -9.80
CA GLY A 59 -6.68 -2.47 -8.95
C GLY A 59 -7.17 -2.81 -7.55
N LEU A 60 -7.24 -4.10 -7.17
CA LEU A 60 -7.67 -4.50 -5.84
C LEU A 60 -6.59 -4.15 -4.80
N ALA A 61 -7.02 -3.55 -3.69
CA ALA A 61 -6.12 -3.24 -2.59
C ALA A 61 -6.13 -4.36 -1.55
N THR A 62 -4.95 -4.83 -1.14
CA THR A 62 -4.76 -5.78 -0.05
C THR A 62 -3.61 -5.34 0.86
N MET A 63 -3.54 -5.93 2.05
CA MET A 63 -2.47 -5.68 3.01
C MET A 63 -1.32 -6.67 2.83
N PHE A 64 -0.09 -6.18 2.94
CA PHE A 64 1.13 -6.99 2.99
C PHE A 64 2.03 -6.54 4.12
N GLU A 65 2.78 -7.47 4.72
CA GLU A 65 3.87 -7.13 5.63
C GLU A 65 5.06 -6.55 4.85
N GLU A 66 5.89 -5.73 5.51
CA GLU A 66 7.12 -5.18 4.90
C GLU A 66 8.00 -6.28 4.26
N SER A 67 8.10 -7.44 4.91
CA SER A 67 8.92 -8.58 4.47
C SER A 67 8.40 -9.30 3.21
N GLU A 68 7.16 -9.04 2.81
CA GLU A 68 6.53 -9.62 1.62
C GLU A 68 6.71 -8.77 0.37
N LEU A 69 7.31 -7.59 0.51
CA LEU A 69 7.45 -6.62 -0.57
C LEU A 69 8.92 -6.45 -0.95
N ARG A 70 9.15 -6.14 -2.24
CA ARG A 70 10.46 -5.75 -2.75
C ARG A 70 10.39 -4.41 -3.45
N PRO A 71 11.38 -3.54 -3.26
CA PRO A 71 11.45 -2.28 -3.97
C PRO A 71 11.71 -2.54 -5.46
N THR A 72 10.92 -1.92 -6.32
CA THR A 72 11.21 -1.91 -7.77
C THR A 72 12.01 -0.66 -8.18
N GLY A 73 12.12 0.33 -7.28
CA GLY A 73 12.71 1.64 -7.55
C GLY A 73 11.83 2.56 -8.42
N ARG A 74 10.65 2.09 -8.86
CA ARG A 74 9.69 2.89 -9.62
C ARG A 74 8.65 3.51 -8.71
N ARG A 75 8.06 4.60 -9.20
CA ARG A 75 6.99 5.34 -8.54
C ARG A 75 5.98 5.79 -9.57
N VAL A 76 4.70 5.83 -9.19
CA VAL A 76 3.62 6.38 -10.03
C VAL A 76 3.21 7.76 -9.54
N ALA A 77 2.60 8.56 -10.42
CA ALA A 77 2.01 9.82 -9.99
C ALA A 77 0.69 9.53 -9.25
N ARG A 78 0.34 10.40 -8.29
CA ARG A 78 -0.96 10.33 -7.62
C ARG A 78 -2.11 10.34 -8.64
N ALA A 79 -1.99 11.14 -9.70
CA ALA A 79 -3.01 11.28 -10.74
C ALA A 79 -3.24 9.98 -11.54
N ASP A 80 -2.25 9.09 -11.59
CA ASP A 80 -2.37 7.80 -12.29
C ASP A 80 -3.25 6.81 -11.50
N ILE A 81 -3.41 7.03 -10.19
CA ILE A 81 -4.21 6.19 -9.30
C ILE A 81 -5.52 6.88 -8.90
N TYR A 82 -5.46 8.18 -8.62
CA TYR A 82 -6.57 9.00 -8.22
C TYR A 82 -6.77 10.10 -9.26
N PRO A 83 -7.73 9.96 -10.20
CA PRO A 83 -7.97 10.96 -11.24
C PRO A 83 -8.51 12.30 -10.70
N GLY A 84 -8.75 12.39 -9.39
CA GLY A 84 -9.27 13.59 -8.73
C GLY A 84 -10.79 13.72 -8.81
N GLU A 85 -11.47 12.70 -9.33
CA GLU A 85 -12.93 12.63 -9.33
C GLU A 85 -13.46 12.56 -7.91
N SER A 86 -14.54 13.30 -7.65
CA SER A 86 -15.24 13.25 -6.37
C SER A 86 -16.21 12.09 -6.38
N ILE A 87 -16.07 11.17 -5.43
CA ILE A 87 -17.10 10.16 -5.19
C ILE A 87 -18.17 10.71 -4.26
N ARG A 88 -19.43 10.41 -4.58
CA ARG A 88 -20.56 10.68 -3.71
C ARG A 88 -20.75 9.47 -2.78
N ALA A 89 -20.54 9.67 -1.48
CA ALA A 89 -20.77 8.65 -0.48
C ALA A 89 -22.09 8.92 0.25
N SER A 90 -22.96 7.91 0.33
CA SER A 90 -24.14 7.94 1.18
C SER A 90 -23.83 7.19 2.48
N VAL A 91 -24.03 7.85 3.61
CA VAL A 91 -23.83 7.24 4.94
C VAL A 91 -24.96 6.25 5.26
N ASP A 92 -26.15 6.47 4.69
CA ASP A 92 -27.36 5.68 4.93
C ASP A 92 -27.62 4.61 3.84
N GLY A 93 -26.73 4.49 2.84
CA GLY A 93 -26.83 3.49 1.78
C GLY A 93 -27.76 3.86 0.62
N ASP A 94 -28.35 5.06 0.62
CA ASP A 94 -29.11 5.55 -0.53
C ASP A 94 -28.22 5.66 -1.77
N LEU A 95 -28.63 5.00 -2.85
CA LEU A 95 -27.94 5.07 -4.14
C LEU A 95 -28.04 6.49 -4.69
N LEU A 96 -26.91 7.18 -4.77
CA LEU A 96 -26.81 8.51 -5.36
C LEU A 96 -26.76 8.35 -6.89
N GLY A 97 -27.92 8.51 -7.52
CA GLY A 97 -28.08 8.60 -8.98
C GLY A 97 -27.60 9.92 -9.58
#